data_AF-A0AAW4VFQ7-F1
#
_entry.id   AF-A0AAW4VFQ7-F1
#
_cell.length_a   1.000
_cell.length_b   1.000
_cell.length_c   1.000
_cell.angle_alpha   90.00
_cell.angle_beta   90.00
_cell.angle_gamma   90.00
#
_symmetry.space_group_name_H-M   'P 1'
#
loop_
_entity.id
_entity.type
_entity.pdbx_description
1 polymer ?
#
loop_
_entity_poly.entity_id
_entity_poly.type
_entity_poly.pdbx_seq_one_letter_code
_entity_poly.pdbx_strand_id
1 'polypeptide(L)'
;DVEYELTAKENIYSAVDGTLRYAKGATVAKGKTDANGKLVIDSLFMGKYELKETLTNEGYVLSEKVHQINLEQKDLTTKEYVITKNVTNIAPHGEIHVQKRDRDTLEDLSGVTFQLTAKEDIYSLDGRNTLLYKKGEAVSMDISENGYYVTNELGEI
;
A
#
# COMPACT_ATOMS: atom_id res chain seq x y z
N ASP A 1 -3.62 -6.31 -7.90
CA ASP A 1 -4.74 -6.62 -6.98
C ASP A 1 -4.35 -6.30 -5.56
N VAL A 2 -5.22 -5.59 -4.85
CA VAL A 2 -5.07 -5.27 -3.42
C VAL A 2 -5.75 -6.35 -2.60
N GLU A 3 -5.09 -6.86 -1.56
CA GLU A 3 -5.57 -7.95 -0.72
C GLU A 3 -5.91 -7.47 0.69
N TYR A 4 -6.97 -8.03 1.25
CA TYR A 4 -7.43 -7.75 2.60
C TYR A 4 -7.69 -9.04 3.38
N GLU A 5 -7.49 -8.94 4.69
CA GLU A 5 -7.86 -9.94 5.68
C GLU A 5 -8.85 -9.35 6.69
N LEU A 6 -9.96 -10.07 6.91
CA LEU A 6 -10.93 -9.78 7.95
C LEU A 6 -10.72 -10.74 9.11
N THR A 7 -10.52 -10.22 10.31
CA THR A 7 -10.37 -11.00 11.55
C THR A 7 -11.45 -10.65 12.56
N ALA A 8 -11.83 -11.60 13.39
CA ALA A 8 -12.76 -11.37 14.48
C ALA A 8 -12.08 -10.58 15.61
N LYS A 9 -12.64 -9.43 15.99
CA LYS A 9 -12.10 -8.59 17.09
C LYS A 9 -12.43 -9.16 18.47
N GLU A 10 -13.48 -9.96 18.54
CA GLU A 10 -14.02 -10.63 19.73
C GLU A 10 -14.52 -12.02 19.35
N ASN A 11 -14.96 -12.81 20.33
CA ASN A 11 -15.66 -14.05 20.03
C ASN A 11 -17.00 -13.73 19.37
N ILE A 12 -17.22 -14.29 18.19
CA ILE A 12 -18.44 -14.11 17.40
C ILE A 12 -19.33 -15.33 17.61
N TYR A 13 -20.54 -15.10 18.09
CA TYR A 13 -21.53 -16.14 18.33
C TYR A 13 -22.69 -16.02 17.35
N SER A 14 -23.27 -17.16 16.98
CA SER A 14 -24.51 -17.19 16.21
C SER A 14 -25.66 -16.70 17.08
N ALA A 15 -26.41 -15.70 16.58
CA ALA A 15 -27.59 -15.17 17.27
C ALA A 15 -28.77 -16.17 17.31
N VAL A 16 -28.71 -17.26 16.53
CA VAL A 16 -29.79 -18.25 16.44
C VAL A 16 -29.67 -19.31 17.54
N ASP A 17 -28.47 -19.84 17.75
CA ASP A 17 -28.21 -21.01 18.60
C ASP A 17 -27.14 -20.78 19.67
N GLY A 18 -26.53 -19.59 19.72
CA GLY A 18 -25.48 -19.24 20.70
C GLY A 18 -24.14 -19.92 20.46
N THR A 19 -23.96 -20.63 19.34
CA THR A 19 -22.71 -21.34 19.04
C THR A 19 -21.58 -20.38 18.69
N LEU A 20 -20.35 -20.68 19.15
CA LEU A 20 -19.15 -19.93 18.74
C LEU A 20 -18.88 -20.18 17.26
N ARG A 21 -18.85 -19.11 16.46
CA ARG A 21 -18.56 -19.14 15.02
C ARG A 21 -17.11 -18.77 14.73
N TYR A 22 -16.62 -17.74 15.39
CA TYR A 22 -15.22 -17.31 15.28
C TYR A 22 -14.68 -16.94 16.66
N ALA A 23 -13.53 -17.49 17.02
CA ALA A 23 -12.81 -17.03 18.20
C ALA A 23 -12.17 -15.67 17.93
N LYS A 24 -11.96 -14.88 18.98
CA LYS A 24 -11.20 -13.62 18.90
C LYS A 24 -9.84 -13.87 18.22
N GLY A 25 -9.52 -13.04 17.23
CA GLY A 25 -8.29 -13.11 16.44
C GLY A 25 -8.34 -14.10 15.27
N ALA A 26 -9.41 -14.90 15.14
CA ALA A 26 -9.53 -15.83 14.02
C ALA A 26 -9.72 -15.06 12.70
N THR A 27 -9.05 -15.53 11.65
CA THR A 27 -9.33 -15.13 10.27
C THR A 27 -10.74 -15.56 9.90
N VAL A 28 -11.55 -14.60 9.49
CA VAL A 28 -12.94 -14.80 9.06
C VAL A 28 -13.01 -14.89 7.55
N ALA A 29 -12.28 -14.02 6.85
CA ALA A 29 -12.22 -14.00 5.39
C ALA A 29 -10.91 -13.39 4.90
N LYS A 30 -10.52 -13.78 3.67
CA LYS A 30 -9.49 -13.12 2.87
C LYS A 30 -10.07 -12.83 1.50
N GLY A 31 -9.72 -11.70 0.90
CA GLY A 31 -10.25 -11.31 -0.39
C GLY A 31 -9.38 -10.30 -1.11
N LYS A 32 -9.65 -10.13 -2.40
CA LYS A 32 -8.98 -9.14 -3.25
C LYS A 32 -9.98 -8.15 -3.81
N THR A 33 -9.56 -6.91 -4.02
CA THR A 33 -10.35 -5.95 -4.78
C THR A 33 -10.46 -6.39 -6.25
N ASP A 34 -11.62 -6.18 -6.85
CA ASP A 34 -11.83 -6.37 -8.29
C ASP A 34 -11.20 -5.25 -9.14
N ALA A 35 -11.39 -5.32 -10.45
CA ALA A 35 -10.87 -4.33 -11.40
C ALA A 35 -11.42 -2.90 -11.20
N ASN A 36 -12.50 -2.73 -10.44
CA ASN A 36 -13.08 -1.44 -10.08
C ASN A 36 -12.67 -1.00 -8.66
N GLY A 37 -11.76 -1.73 -8.00
CA GLY A 37 -11.30 -1.44 -6.65
C GLY A 37 -12.28 -1.88 -5.56
N LYS A 38 -13.26 -2.75 -5.86
CA LYS A 38 -14.29 -3.18 -4.90
C LYS A 38 -13.98 -4.56 -4.32
N LEU A 39 -14.12 -4.70 -3.01
CA LEU A 39 -14.16 -5.98 -2.31
C LEU A 39 -15.52 -6.13 -1.60
N VAL A 40 -16.17 -7.28 -1.78
CA VAL A 40 -17.38 -7.65 -1.05
C VAL A 40 -17.06 -8.85 -0.16
N ILE A 41 -17.40 -8.73 1.12
CA ILE A 41 -17.37 -9.83 2.08
C ILE A 41 -18.80 -9.94 2.63
N ASP A 42 -19.49 -11.01 2.27
CA ASP A 42 -20.89 -11.26 2.65
C ASP A 42 -20.99 -12.38 3.70
N SER A 43 -22.23 -12.72 4.07
CA SER A 43 -22.54 -13.86 4.96
C SER A 43 -21.87 -13.79 6.33
N LEU A 44 -21.59 -12.58 6.82
CA LEU A 44 -20.99 -12.34 8.13
C LEU A 44 -22.02 -12.42 9.24
N PHE A 45 -21.63 -13.03 10.37
CA PHE A 45 -22.44 -13.00 11.59
C PHE A 45 -22.35 -11.62 12.26
N MET A 46 -23.35 -11.27 13.07
CA MET A 46 -23.30 -10.04 13.88
C MET A 46 -22.12 -10.08 14.86
N GLY A 47 -21.43 -8.95 15.01
CA GLY A 47 -20.30 -8.79 15.91
C GLY A 47 -19.24 -7.82 15.37
N LYS A 48 -18.09 -7.78 16.05
CA LYS A 48 -17.01 -6.83 15.75
C LYS A 48 -15.84 -7.50 15.07
N TYR A 49 -15.36 -6.85 14.02
CA TYR A 49 -14.27 -7.33 13.17
C TYR A 49 -13.23 -6.24 12.92
N GLU A 50 -12.06 -6.68 12.50
CA GLU A 50 -10.95 -5.85 12.04
C GLU A 50 -10.56 -6.25 10.63
N LEU A 51 -10.62 -5.28 9.71
CA LEU A 51 -10.21 -5.42 8.32
C LEU A 51 -8.84 -4.75 8.15
N LYS A 52 -7.87 -5.50 7.62
CA LYS A 52 -6.50 -5.03 7.34
C LYS A 52 -6.15 -5.30 5.89
N GLU A 53 -5.44 -4.37 5.28
CA GLU A 53 -4.79 -4.61 4.01
C GLU A 53 -3.56 -5.50 4.25
N THR A 54 -3.35 -6.49 3.38
CA THR A 54 -2.21 -7.42 3.48
C THR A 54 -1.28 -7.34 2.27
N LEU A 55 -1.76 -6.73 1.18
CA LEU A 55 -1.01 -6.51 -0.05
C LEU A 55 -1.64 -5.33 -0.80
N THR A 56 -0.84 -4.44 -1.37
CA THR A 56 -1.34 -3.39 -2.27
C THR A 56 -0.77 -3.54 -3.68
N ASN A 57 -1.21 -2.70 -4.62
CA ASN A 57 -0.61 -2.60 -5.94
C ASN A 57 0.81 -2.04 -5.85
N GLU A 58 1.64 -2.39 -6.83
CA GLU A 58 2.98 -1.81 -7.00
C GLU A 58 2.90 -0.28 -7.12
N GLY A 59 3.93 0.42 -6.61
CA GLY A 59 3.96 1.88 -6.52
C GLY A 59 3.19 2.47 -5.34
N TYR A 60 2.47 1.65 -4.56
CA TYR A 60 1.78 2.09 -3.34
C TYR A 60 2.43 1.50 -2.08
N VAL A 61 2.26 2.20 -0.97
CA VAL A 61 2.63 1.74 0.37
C VAL A 61 1.49 0.92 0.96
N LEU A 62 1.81 -0.29 1.43
CA LEU A 62 0.90 -1.13 2.19
C LEU A 62 0.46 -0.40 3.46
N SER A 63 -0.86 -0.25 3.63
CA SER A 63 -1.42 0.45 4.78
C SER A 63 -1.37 -0.39 6.05
N GLU A 64 -0.75 0.11 7.12
CA GLU A 64 -0.82 -0.49 8.46
C GLU A 64 -2.14 -0.21 9.20
N LYS A 65 -3.04 0.57 8.58
CA LYS A 65 -4.28 1.01 9.22
C LYS A 65 -5.26 -0.17 9.40
N VAL A 66 -5.74 -0.32 10.64
CA VAL A 66 -6.78 -1.30 10.98
C VAL A 66 -8.16 -0.65 10.91
N HIS A 67 -9.04 -1.20 10.07
CA HIS A 67 -10.41 -0.72 9.91
C HIS A 67 -11.37 -1.53 10.78
N GLN A 68 -12.06 -0.87 11.71
CA GLN A 68 -13.06 -1.52 12.56
C GLN A 68 -14.40 -1.64 11.82
N ILE A 69 -14.96 -2.84 11.82
CA ILE A 69 -16.26 -3.16 11.22
C ILE A 69 -17.15 -3.70 12.34
N ASN A 70 -18.22 -2.97 12.67
CA ASN A 70 -19.16 -3.35 13.72
C ASN A 70 -20.51 -3.68 13.09
N LEU A 71 -20.82 -4.97 12.93
CA LEU A 71 -22.10 -5.45 12.44
C LEU A 71 -23.04 -5.66 13.63
N GLU A 72 -23.94 -4.72 13.84
CA GLU A 72 -24.91 -4.74 14.93
C GLU A 72 -26.32 -4.78 14.36
N GLN A 73 -27.15 -5.68 14.91
CA GLN A 73 -28.57 -5.68 14.62
C GLN A 73 -29.21 -4.42 15.21
N LYS A 74 -29.84 -3.61 14.36
CA LYS A 74 -30.49 -2.36 14.76
C LYS A 74 -32.00 -2.49 14.95
N ASP A 75 -32.59 -3.53 14.37
CA ASP A 75 -34.03 -3.76 14.32
C ASP A 75 -34.33 -5.24 13.99
N LEU A 76 -35.61 -5.61 14.00
CA LEU A 76 -36.07 -6.99 13.77
C LEU A 76 -36.60 -7.25 12.34
N THR A 77 -36.57 -6.26 11.46
CA THR A 77 -37.20 -6.34 10.13
C THR A 77 -36.18 -6.33 8.98
N THR A 78 -35.00 -5.78 9.21
CA THR A 78 -33.90 -5.71 8.25
C THR A 78 -33.25 -7.08 8.12
N LYS A 79 -33.26 -7.61 6.89
CA LYS A 79 -32.66 -8.92 6.58
C LYS A 79 -31.15 -8.86 6.41
N GLU A 80 -30.62 -7.74 5.94
CA GLU A 80 -29.21 -7.59 5.62
C GLU A 80 -28.73 -6.19 6.05
N TYR A 81 -27.66 -6.17 6.85
CA TYR A 81 -27.00 -4.94 7.28
C TYR A 81 -25.74 -4.73 6.46
N VAL A 82 -25.68 -3.63 5.71
CA VAL A 82 -24.55 -3.30 4.85
C VAL A 82 -23.68 -2.24 5.52
N ILE A 83 -22.37 -2.47 5.52
CA ILE A 83 -21.36 -1.49 5.96
C ILE A 83 -20.42 -1.23 4.78
N THR A 84 -20.27 0.05 4.43
CA THR A 84 -19.32 0.49 3.40
C THR A 84 -18.12 1.17 4.05
N LYS A 85 -16.90 0.83 3.58
CA LYS A 85 -15.67 1.55 3.91
C LYS A 85 -14.90 1.92 2.66
N ASN A 86 -14.49 3.18 2.61
CA ASN A 86 -13.56 3.70 1.62
C ASN A 86 -12.17 3.71 2.27
N VAL A 87 -11.21 3.13 1.57
CA VAL A 87 -9.80 3.04 1.97
C VAL A 87 -8.95 3.66 0.85
N THR A 88 -7.84 4.27 1.23
CA THR A 88 -6.93 4.96 0.32
C THR A 88 -5.50 4.60 0.66
N ASN A 89 -4.67 4.39 -0.37
CA ASN A 89 -3.24 4.17 -0.22
C ASN A 89 -2.44 5.36 -0.74
N ILE A 90 -1.21 5.44 -0.26
CA ILE A 90 -0.26 6.50 -0.63
C ILE A 90 0.65 5.92 -1.71
N ALA A 91 0.83 6.66 -2.80
CA ALA A 91 1.91 6.47 -3.77
C ALA A 91 3.00 7.49 -3.45
N PRO A 92 4.08 7.09 -2.75
CA PRO A 92 5.19 7.99 -2.46
C PRO A 92 6.00 8.22 -3.74
N HIS A 93 6.46 9.45 -3.94
CA HIS A 93 7.38 9.79 -5.02
C HIS A 93 8.51 10.65 -4.47
N GLY A 94 9.72 10.44 -4.97
CA GLY A 94 10.90 11.24 -4.68
C GLY A 94 11.53 11.79 -5.95
N GLU A 95 12.10 12.98 -5.87
CA GLU A 95 12.84 13.62 -6.96
C GLU A 95 14.21 14.05 -6.46
N ILE A 96 15.22 13.87 -7.31
CA ILE A 96 16.59 14.32 -7.05
C ILE A 96 16.96 15.35 -8.10
N HIS A 97 17.31 16.57 -7.66
CA HIS A 97 17.82 17.64 -8.52
C HIS A 97 19.31 17.84 -8.23
N VAL A 98 20.15 17.66 -9.24
CA VAL A 98 21.58 17.95 -9.17
C VAL A 98 21.91 19.08 -10.13
N GLN A 99 22.54 20.15 -9.62
CA GLN A 99 23.07 21.23 -10.44
C GLN A 99 24.59 21.24 -10.37
N LYS A 100 25.25 21.14 -11.54
CA LYS A 100 26.71 21.23 -11.63
C LYS A 100 27.13 22.62 -12.08
N ARG A 101 27.95 23.27 -11.26
CA ARG A 101 28.59 24.56 -11.60
C ARG A 101 30.11 24.48 -11.57
N ASP A 102 30.73 25.37 -12.33
CA ASP A 102 32.13 25.72 -12.15
C ASP A 102 32.31 26.44 -10.81
N ARG A 103 33.41 26.15 -10.10
CA ARG A 103 33.64 26.70 -8.76
C ARG A 103 33.94 28.21 -8.80
N ASP A 104 34.65 28.65 -9.84
CA ASP A 104 35.25 29.97 -9.89
C ASP A 104 34.36 30.94 -10.68
N THR A 105 33.73 30.48 -11.77
CA THR A 105 32.82 31.30 -12.60
C THR A 105 31.36 31.21 -12.16
N LEU A 106 30.99 30.18 -11.39
CA LEU A 106 29.60 29.82 -11.04
C LEU A 106 28.70 29.49 -12.25
N GLU A 107 29.27 29.36 -13.44
CA GLU A 107 28.54 28.97 -14.65
C GLU A 107 28.13 27.50 -14.58
N ASP A 108 26.96 27.17 -15.14
CA ASP A 108 26.45 25.81 -15.20
C ASP A 108 27.27 24.97 -16.20
N LEU A 109 27.67 23.77 -15.77
CA LEU A 109 28.49 22.85 -16.56
C LEU A 109 27.60 21.77 -17.17
N SER A 110 27.44 21.81 -18.49
CA SER A 110 26.62 20.86 -19.25
C SER A 110 27.45 19.71 -19.82
N GLY A 111 26.78 18.61 -20.21
CA GLY A 111 27.43 17.44 -20.81
C GLY A 111 28.18 16.54 -19.82
N VAL A 112 27.94 16.69 -18.52
CA VAL A 112 28.44 15.76 -17.49
C VAL A 112 27.44 14.62 -17.30
N THR A 113 27.94 13.41 -17.08
CA THR A 113 27.10 12.24 -16.78
C THR A 113 26.97 12.07 -15.28
N PHE A 114 25.75 11.86 -14.81
CA PHE A 114 25.47 11.42 -13.45
C PHE A 114 24.96 9.99 -13.47
N GLN A 115 25.34 9.22 -12.45
CA GLN A 115 24.80 7.89 -12.20
C GLN A 115 24.32 7.82 -10.75
N LEU A 116 23.02 7.57 -10.59
CA LEU A 116 22.44 7.27 -9.30
C LEU A 116 22.62 5.78 -9.01
N THR A 117 23.13 5.45 -7.82
CA THR A 117 23.29 4.06 -7.37
C THR A 117 22.62 3.84 -6.04
N ALA A 118 22.04 2.66 -5.86
CA ALA A 118 21.42 2.27 -4.61
C ALA A 118 22.50 2.06 -3.53
N LYS A 119 22.43 2.82 -2.42
CA LYS A 119 23.39 2.68 -1.31
C LYS A 119 23.20 1.38 -0.52
N GLU A 120 21.99 0.85 -0.55
CA GLU A 120 21.54 -0.38 0.11
C GLU A 120 20.56 -1.12 -0.81
N ASP A 121 20.14 -2.31 -0.40
CA ASP A 121 19.07 -3.02 -1.10
C ASP A 121 17.75 -2.26 -0.92
N ILE A 122 17.06 -2.00 -2.02
CA ILE A 122 15.78 -1.28 -2.04
C ILE A 122 14.68 -2.30 -2.32
N TYR A 123 13.67 -2.34 -1.46
CA TYR A 123 12.55 -3.27 -1.54
C TYR A 123 11.22 -2.55 -1.81
N SER A 124 10.26 -3.27 -2.40
CA SER A 124 8.90 -2.79 -2.61
C SER A 124 8.18 -2.55 -1.27
N LEU A 125 7.36 -1.50 -1.24
CA LEU A 125 6.56 -1.11 -0.06
C LEU A 125 5.14 -1.70 -0.09
N ASP A 126 4.85 -2.55 -1.07
CA ASP A 126 3.52 -3.06 -1.40
C ASP A 126 3.10 -4.29 -0.59
N GLY A 127 3.96 -4.78 0.31
CA GLY A 127 3.79 -6.01 1.09
C GLY A 127 4.43 -7.26 0.48
N ARG A 128 4.89 -7.22 -0.79
CA ARG A 128 5.57 -8.35 -1.44
C ARG A 128 7.03 -8.48 -1.01
N ASN A 129 7.63 -7.38 -0.52
CA ASN A 129 9.05 -7.29 -0.18
C ASN A 129 9.95 -7.72 -1.35
N THR A 130 9.58 -7.29 -2.57
CA THR A 130 10.31 -7.55 -3.80
C THR A 130 11.57 -6.70 -3.81
N LEU A 131 12.74 -7.29 -4.05
CA LEU A 131 13.99 -6.55 -4.25
C LEU A 131 13.92 -5.80 -5.58
N LEU A 132 13.86 -4.47 -5.52
CA LEU A 132 13.80 -3.58 -6.68
C LEU A 132 15.20 -3.25 -7.20
N TYR A 133 16.11 -2.90 -6.29
CA TYR A 133 17.51 -2.61 -6.62
C TYR A 133 18.42 -3.23 -5.57
N LYS A 134 19.49 -3.89 -6.01
CA LYS A 134 20.56 -4.34 -5.13
C LYS A 134 21.46 -3.17 -4.74
N LYS A 135 22.07 -3.27 -3.57
CA LYS A 135 23.17 -2.39 -3.18
C LYS A 135 24.24 -2.31 -4.28
N GLY A 136 24.53 -1.08 -4.71
CA GLY A 136 25.49 -0.76 -5.77
C GLY A 136 24.93 -0.82 -7.19
N GLU A 137 23.68 -1.25 -7.37
CA GLU A 137 23.01 -1.25 -8.66
C GLU A 137 22.69 0.18 -9.10
N ALA A 138 22.80 0.42 -10.41
CA ALA A 138 22.41 1.69 -11.01
C ALA A 138 20.88 1.80 -10.99
N VAL A 139 20.37 2.89 -10.42
CA VAL A 139 18.93 3.20 -10.39
C VAL A 139 18.57 4.03 -11.63
N SER A 140 19.41 4.99 -11.99
CA SER A 140 19.28 5.81 -13.19
C SER A 140 20.65 6.30 -13.64
N MET A 141 20.80 6.55 -14.94
CA MET A 141 22.01 7.07 -15.56
C MET A 141 21.60 7.99 -16.71
N ASP A 142 21.99 9.26 -16.64
CA ASP A 142 21.69 10.22 -17.70
C ASP A 142 22.71 11.37 -17.81
N ILE A 143 22.64 12.11 -18.91
CA ILE A 143 23.48 13.26 -19.23
C ILE A 143 22.79 14.53 -18.76
N SER A 144 23.50 15.38 -18.02
CA SER A 144 22.95 16.66 -17.58
C SER A 144 22.69 17.61 -18.76
N GLU A 145 21.49 18.17 -18.84
CA GLU A 145 21.16 19.26 -19.76
C GLU A 145 21.13 20.60 -19.00
N ASN A 146 21.79 21.63 -19.55
CA ASN A 146 21.92 22.96 -18.90
C ASN A 146 22.48 22.89 -17.47
N GLY A 147 23.32 21.89 -17.19
CA GLY A 147 23.89 21.64 -15.87
C GLY A 147 22.94 21.02 -14.83
N TYR A 148 21.72 20.64 -15.22
CA TYR A 148 20.76 19.95 -14.36
C TYR A 148 20.67 18.46 -14.71
N TYR A 149 20.60 17.63 -13.68
CA TYR A 149 20.17 16.24 -13.75
C TYR A 149 18.95 16.08 -12.84
N VAL A 150 17.85 15.62 -13.43
CA VAL A 150 16.60 15.28 -12.74
C VAL A 150 16.38 13.80 -12.95
N THR A 151 16.02 13.10 -11.87
CA THR A 151 15.66 11.69 -11.95
C THR A 151 14.58 11.40 -10.93
N ASN A 152 13.60 10.61 -11.34
CA ASN A 152 12.55 10.07 -10.47
C ASN A 152 12.85 8.60 -10.11
N GLU A 153 11.94 7.96 -9.38
CA GLU A 153 12.05 6.56 -8.96
C GLU A 153 12.03 5.51 -10.10
N LEU A 154 11.61 5.91 -11.30
CA LEU A 154 11.68 5.11 -12.53
C LEU A 154 12.96 5.36 -13.33
N GLY A 155 13.78 6.31 -12.87
CA GLY A 155 14.99 6.72 -13.54
C GLY A 155 14.77 7.52 -14.82
N GLU A 156 13.59 8.12 -14.99
CA GLU A 156 13.23 8.97 -16.13
C GLU A 156 13.59 10.45 -15.87
N ILE A 157 13.90 11.21 -16.93
CA ILE A 157 14.08 12.68 -16.92
C ILE A 157 12.75 13.39 -17.15
#